data_AF-A0A521QBT6-F1
#
_entry.id   AF-A0A521QBT6-F1
#
_cell.length_a   1.000
_cell.length_b   1.000
_cell.length_c   1.000
_cell.angle_alpha   90.00
_cell.angle_beta   90.00
_cell.angle_gamma   90.00
#
_symmetry.space_group_name_H-M   'P 1'
#
loop_
_entity.id
_entity.type
_entity.pdbx_description
1 polymer ?
#
loop_
_entity_poly.entity_id
_entity_poly.type
_entity_poly.pdbx_seq_one_letter_code
_entity_poly.pdbx_strand_id
1 'polypeptide(L)' 'MKTAKIFRSGNSQAVRIPKEFQMEGDEVEIVKRGASLMLRPKRKSWAALIASLEKFTDDFMESGRKQQRVQK' A
#
# COMPACT_ATOMS: atom_id res chain seq x y z
N MET A 1 -3.31 6.70 -22.11
CA MET A 1 -2.81 5.38 -21.66
C MET A 1 -1.30 5.40 -21.75
N LYS A 2 -0.57 5.10 -20.67
CA LYS A 2 0.90 5.03 -20.69
C LYS A 2 1.34 3.58 -20.83
N THR A 3 2.37 3.32 -21.63
CA THR A 3 2.97 1.99 -21.81
C THR A 3 4.39 2.00 -21.28
N ALA A 4 4.88 0.82 -20.88
CA ALA A 4 6.24 0.62 -20.42
C ALA A 4 6.91 -0.43 -21.28
N LYS A 5 8.23 -0.30 -21.50
CA LYS A 5 8.99 -1.27 -22.27
C LYS A 5 9.32 -2.48 -21.38
N ILE A 6 9.02 -3.66 -21.89
CA ILE A 6 9.50 -4.93 -21.35
C ILE A 6 10.88 -5.21 -21.94
N PHE A 7 11.81 -5.66 -21.10
CA PHE A 7 13.18 -6.00 -21.50
C PHE A 7 13.72 -7.17 -20.68
N ARG A 8 14.92 -7.62 -21.01
CA ARG A 8 15.64 -8.69 -20.30
C ARG A 8 16.70 -8.09 -19.38
N SER A 9 16.79 -8.61 -18.16
CA SER A 9 17.86 -8.32 -17.20
C SER A 9 18.47 -9.65 -16.78
N GLY A 10 19.59 -10.02 -17.42
CA GLY A 10 20.12 -11.39 -17.34
C GLY A 10 19.07 -12.42 -17.79
N ASN A 11 18.82 -13.42 -16.94
CA ASN A 11 17.83 -14.47 -17.20
C ASN A 11 16.39 -14.08 -16.83
N SER A 12 16.17 -12.87 -16.32
CA SER A 12 14.87 -12.38 -15.86
C SER A 12 14.20 -11.46 -16.87
N GLN A 13 12.86 -11.42 -16.83
CA GLN A 13 12.07 -10.38 -17.50
C GLN A 13 11.95 -9.17 -16.57
N ALA A 14 12.07 -7.97 -17.12
CA ALA A 14 11.96 -6.71 -16.39
C ALA A 14 11.07 -5.71 -17.12
N VAL A 15 10.48 -4.79 -16.37
CA VAL A 15 9.67 -3.67 -16.88
C VAL A 15 10.35 -2.37 -16.47
N ARG A 16 10.55 -1.45 -17.41
CA ARG A 16 11.08 -0.12 -17.09
C ARG A 16 9.95 0.74 -16.53
N ILE A 17 10.01 1.09 -15.25
CA ILE A 17 9.04 1.97 -14.60
C ILE A 17 9.34 3.44 -14.98
N PRO A 18 8.42 4.15 -15.65
CA PRO A 18 8.56 5.58 -15.92
C PRO A 18 8.65 6.40 -14.63
N LYS A 19 9.28 7.59 -14.70
CA LYS A 19 9.58 8.42 -13.53
C LYS A 19 8.33 8.75 -12.71
N GLU A 20 7.22 9.05 -13.38
CA GLU A 20 5.94 9.38 -12.75
C GLU A 20 5.27 8.20 -12.01
N PHE A 21 5.74 6.97 -12.23
CA PHE A 21 5.25 5.76 -11.55
C PHE A 21 6.29 5.15 -10.62
N GLN A 22 7.41 5.84 -10.34
CA GLN A 22 8.41 5.36 -9.39
C GLN A 22 7.80 5.17 -8.01
N MET A 23 8.16 4.06 -7.38
CA MET A 23 7.76 3.71 -6.02
C MET A 23 8.94 3.95 -5.08
N GLU A 24 8.65 4.26 -3.81
CA GLU A 24 9.68 4.40 -2.79
C GLU A 24 10.23 3.05 -2.33
N GLY A 25 11.52 3.02 -1.98
CA GLY A 25 12.22 1.85 -1.49
C GLY A 25 12.75 0.91 -2.58
N ASP A 26 13.34 -0.20 -2.14
CA ASP A 26 14.12 -1.08 -3.02
C ASP A 26 13.38 -2.39 -3.37
N GLU A 27 12.24 -2.66 -2.72
CA GLU A 27 11.51 -3.92 -2.84
C GLU A 27 9.99 -3.72 -2.88
N VAL A 28 9.33 -4.51 -3.74
CA VAL A 28 7.86 -4.56 -3.87
C VAL A 28 7.36 -6.00 -3.76
N GLU A 29 6.19 -6.17 -3.18
CA GLU A 29 5.39 -7.39 -3.32
C GLU A 29 4.70 -7.41 -4.68
N ILE A 30 4.66 -8.58 -5.31
CA ILE A 30 4.02 -8.79 -6.61
C ILE A 30 2.85 -9.75 -6.44
N VAL A 31 1.65 -9.31 -6.82
CA VAL A 31 0.43 -10.13 -6.82
C VAL A 31 -0.11 -10.26 -8.24
N LYS A 32 -0.27 -11.50 -8.71
CA LYS A 32 -0.91 -11.78 -10.01
C LYS A 32 -2.42 -11.91 -9.87
N ARG A 33 -3.19 -11.19 -10.69
CA ARG A 33 -4.64 -11.30 -10.80
C ARG A 33 -5.03 -11.45 -12.27
N GLY A 34 -5.32 -12.68 -12.69
CA GLY A 34 -5.56 -12.99 -14.10
C GLY A 34 -4.35 -12.62 -14.97
N ALA A 35 -4.57 -11.72 -15.93
CA ALA A 35 -3.53 -11.19 -16.82
C ALA A 35 -2.79 -9.97 -16.25
N SER A 36 -3.14 -9.49 -15.05
CA SER A 36 -2.54 -8.31 -14.44
C SER A 36 -1.54 -8.64 -13.33
N LEU A 37 -0.48 -7.85 -13.23
CA LEU A 37 0.44 -7.84 -12.08
C LEU A 37 0.20 -6.56 -11.27
N MET A 38 0.01 -6.70 -9.97
CA MET A 38 -0.11 -5.59 -9.02
C MET A 38 1.14 -5.54 -8.15
N LEU A 39 1.82 -4.38 -8.16
CA LEU A 39 2.99 -4.11 -7.34
C LEU A 39 2.57 -3.30 -6.10
N ARG A 40 3.08 -3.68 -4.93
CA ARG A 40 2.83 -2.98 -3.65
C ARG A 40 4.13 -2.82 -2.89
N PRO A 41 4.39 -1.71 -2.17
CA PRO A 41 5.58 -1.58 -1.35
C PRO A 41 5.68 -2.73 -0.34
N LYS A 42 6.84 -3.40 -0.24
CA LYS A 42 7.03 -4.51 0.70
C LYS A 42 7.04 -4.04 2.16
N ARG A 43 7.53 -2.83 2.41
CA ARG A 43 7.48 -2.22 3.73
C ARG A 43 6.05 -1.72 3.98
N LYS A 44 5.36 -2.33 4.93
CA LYS A 44 4.12 -1.80 5.48
C LYS A 44 4.47 -0.52 6.24
N SER A 45 4.26 0.64 5.62
CA SER A 45 4.27 1.89 6.37
C SER A 45 2.95 1.99 7.13
N TRP A 46 3.01 2.33 8.42
CA TRP A 46 1.82 2.74 9.17
C TRP A 46 1.31 4.11 8.70
N ALA A 47 1.98 4.76 7.73
CA ALA A 47 1.58 6.06 7.21
C ALA A 47 0.14 6.05 6.68
N ALA A 48 -0.28 4.99 5.98
CA ALA A 48 -1.66 4.87 5.53
C ALA A 48 -2.66 4.75 6.69
N LEU A 49 -2.28 4.06 7.78
CA LEU A 49 -3.09 4.01 9.00
C LEU A 49 -3.15 5.37 9.69
N ILE A 50 -2.01 6.04 9.85
CA ILE A 50 -1.94 7.36 10.51
C ILE A 50 -2.75 8.38 9.70
N ALA A 51 -2.57 8.43 8.37
CA ALA A 51 -3.37 9.28 7.49
C ALA A 51 -4.87 8.93 7.51
N SER A 52 -5.23 7.69 7.86
CA SER A 52 -6.64 7.33 8.02
C SER A 52 -7.27 7.93 9.28
N LEU A 53 -6.47 8.35 10.27
CA LEU A 53 -6.97 9.01 11.47
C LEU A 53 -7.57 10.39 11.14
N GLU A 54 -7.12 11.06 10.08
CA GLU A 54 -7.69 12.34 9.62
C GLU A 54 -9.08 12.18 8.98
N LYS A 55 -9.53 10.95 8.76
CA LYS A 55 -10.85 10.68 8.14
C LYS A 55 -11.97 10.55 9.16
N PHE A 56 -11.67 10.57 10.45
CA PHE A 56 -12.68 10.62 11.49
C PHE A 56 -13.32 12.01 11.54
N THR A 57 -14.63 12.06 11.79
CA THR A 57 -15.33 13.30 12.13
C THR A 57 -14.95 13.75 13.53
N ASP A 58 -15.13 15.04 13.82
CA ASP A 58 -14.75 15.64 15.11
C ASP A 58 -15.49 15.00 16.30
N ASP A 59 -16.69 14.44 16.08
CA ASP A 59 -17.51 13.76 17.08
C ASP A 59 -17.15 12.27 17.27
N PHE A 60 -16.17 11.75 16.52
CA PHE A 60 -15.78 10.35 16.61
C PHE A 60 -15.31 10.01 18.03
N MET A 61 -16.07 9.14 18.71
CA MET A 61 -15.81 8.72 20.09
C MET A 61 -15.85 9.85 21.13
N GLU A 62 -16.60 10.93 20.88
CA GLU A 62 -16.74 12.06 21.81
C GLU A 62 -17.19 11.62 23.23
N SER A 63 -18.09 10.64 23.32
CA SER A 63 -18.55 10.07 24.60
C SER A 63 -17.59 9.04 25.22
N GLY A 64 -16.38 8.89 24.68
CA GLY A 64 -15.38 7.93 25.10
C GLY A 64 -15.74 6.47 24.83
N ARG A 65 -14.86 5.56 25.27
CA ARG A 65 -15.08 4.11 25.15
C ARG A 65 -16.06 3.64 26.23
N LYS A 66 -17.20 3.07 25.82
CA LYS A 66 -18.16 2.39 26.72
C LYS A 66 -17.63 1.01 27.16
N GLN A 67 -16.57 1.00 27.96
CA GLN A 67 -15.95 -0.23 28.46
C GLN A 67 -16.72 -0.76 29.67
N GLN A 68 -17.21 -2.00 29.59
CA GLN A 68 -17.81 -2.67 30.73
C GLN A 68 -16.75 -3.05 31.78
N ARG A 69 -17.17 -3.18 33.06
CA ARG A 69 -16.28 -3.68 34.10
C ARG A 69 -15.82 -5.09 33.75
N VAL A 70 -14.51 -5.34 33.85
CA VAL A 70 -13.95 -6.68 33.78
C VAL A 70 -14.51 -7.47 34.97
N GLN A 71 -15.18 -8.59 34.70
CA GLN A 71 -15.57 -9.53 35.76
C GLN A 71 -14.29 -10.14 36.35
N LYS A 72 -14.18 -10.08 37.68
CA LYS A 72 -13.13 -10.76 38.43
C LYS A 72 -13.49 -12.23 38.61
#